data_AF-A0A4Z0GM74-F1
#
_entry.id   AF-A0A4Z0GM74-F1
#
_cell.length_a   1.000
_cell.length_b   1.000
_cell.length_c   1.000
_cell.angle_alpha   90.00
_cell.angle_beta   90.00
_cell.angle_gamma   90.00
#
_symmetry.space_group_name_H-M   'P 1'
#
loop_
_entity.id
_entity.type
_entity.pdbx_description
1 polymer ?
#
loop_
_entity_poly.entity_id
_entity_poly.type
_entity_poly.pdbx_seq_one_letter_code
_entity_poly.pdbx_strand_id
1 'polypeptide(L)'
;MLHRIIYSSKGWTNGNFARYMDYSVMSNNSINRQADKLKRKSTSATAQAVSSWINSHLKYGHPRGGGGAIRAFQQRRGVCTDQSYLTVAMLSHLKVKVRLVSSRPLSHGLMNHVWTEVWIPSKHQWRVYDSTCGLYDYSKKDYMVYLDWLIEPNTDHKHQHIIALWN
;
A
#
# COMPACT_ATOMS: atom_id res chain seq x y z
N MET A 1 -1.19 17.61 -0.25
CA MET A 1 -1.06 16.54 0.76
C MET A 1 0.44 16.42 1.00
N LEU A 2 0.92 16.47 2.26
CA LEU A 2 2.36 16.47 2.57
C LEU A 2 2.84 15.02 2.65
N HIS A 3 3.59 14.57 1.65
CA HIS A 3 4.24 13.26 1.64
C HIS A 3 5.73 13.46 1.90
N ARG A 4 6.34 12.57 2.70
CA ARG A 4 7.80 12.46 2.77
C ARG A 4 8.19 11.18 2.04
N ILE A 5 8.84 11.32 0.90
CA ILE A 5 9.44 10.20 0.18
C ILE A 5 10.72 9.82 0.94
N ILE A 6 10.82 8.57 1.34
CA ILE A 6 11.91 8.09 2.22
C ILE A 6 12.97 7.32 1.41
N TYR A 7 12.72 7.00 0.13
CA TYR A 7 13.70 6.31 -0.70
C TYR A 7 13.86 6.86 -2.12
N SER A 8 15.12 7.03 -2.51
CA SER A 8 15.58 7.23 -3.89
C SER A 8 16.29 5.95 -4.35
N SER A 9 15.72 5.21 -5.30
CA SER A 9 16.48 4.14 -5.95
C SER A 9 17.57 4.74 -6.84
N LYS A 10 18.75 4.13 -6.86
CA LYS A 10 19.79 4.43 -7.87
C LYS A 10 19.15 4.36 -9.27
N GLY A 11 19.15 5.47 -10.00
CA GLY A 11 18.66 5.54 -11.39
C GLY A 11 17.42 6.41 -11.63
N TRP A 12 16.73 6.89 -10.58
CA TRP A 12 15.68 7.90 -10.73
C TRP A 12 16.11 9.20 -10.04
N THR A 13 16.07 10.33 -10.76
CA THR A 13 16.19 11.62 -10.10
C THR A 13 15.00 11.78 -9.15
N ASN A 14 15.26 12.21 -7.91
CA ASN A 14 14.26 12.28 -6.83
C ASN A 14 12.94 12.94 -7.25
N GLY A 15 12.96 13.89 -8.18
CA GLY A 15 11.77 14.59 -8.67
C GLY A 15 10.83 13.76 -9.54
N ASN A 16 11.34 12.88 -10.42
CA ASN A 16 10.49 12.09 -11.32
C ASN A 16 9.80 10.95 -10.58
N PHE A 17 10.50 10.31 -9.65
CA PHE A 17 9.94 9.24 -8.85
C PHE A 17 8.88 9.76 -7.88
N ALA A 18 9.12 10.95 -7.30
CA ALA A 18 8.14 11.63 -6.48
C ALA A 18 6.82 11.88 -7.21
N ARG A 19 6.91 12.45 -8.41
CA ARG A 19 5.73 12.70 -9.25
C ARG A 19 5.00 11.42 -9.62
N TYR A 20 5.74 10.36 -9.96
CA TYR A 20 5.16 9.05 -10.24
C TYR A 20 4.39 8.50 -9.03
N MET A 21 4.98 8.58 -7.84
CA MET A 21 4.33 8.13 -6.61
C MET A 21 3.08 8.94 -6.30
N ASP A 22 3.16 10.27 -6.38
CA ASP A 22 2.02 11.16 -6.18
C ASP A 22 0.88 10.84 -7.14
N TYR A 23 1.19 10.63 -8.43
CA TYR A 23 0.22 10.22 -9.44
C TYR A 23 -0.40 8.84 -9.13
N SER A 24 0.44 7.88 -8.73
CA SER A 24 0.02 6.49 -8.50
C SER A 24 -0.96 6.35 -7.32
N VAL A 25 -0.79 7.17 -6.27
CA VAL A 25 -1.66 7.19 -5.09
C VAL A 25 -2.73 8.30 -5.12
N MET A 26 -2.95 8.93 -6.27
CA MET A 26 -4.00 9.95 -6.41
C MET A 26 -5.37 9.40 -6.00
N SER A 27 -6.10 10.22 -5.25
CA SER A 27 -7.50 9.96 -4.92
C SER A 27 -8.44 10.84 -5.75
N ASN A 28 -9.72 10.50 -5.75
CA ASN A 28 -10.80 11.31 -6.31
C ASN A 28 -12.05 11.23 -5.42
N ASN A 29 -13.11 11.97 -5.76
CA ASN A 29 -14.33 12.02 -4.97
C ASN A 29 -14.99 10.65 -4.74
N SER A 30 -14.88 9.72 -5.69
CA SER A 30 -15.46 8.38 -5.54
C SER A 30 -14.66 7.51 -4.58
N ILE A 31 -13.32 7.59 -4.63
CA ILE A 31 -12.43 6.92 -3.65
C ILE A 31 -12.66 7.51 -2.26
N ASN A 32 -12.68 8.83 -2.13
CA ASN A 32 -12.88 9.53 -0.86
C ASN A 32 -14.21 9.14 -0.20
N ARG A 33 -15.32 9.19 -0.95
CA ARG A 33 -16.63 8.75 -0.44
C ARG A 33 -16.65 7.28 -0.03
N GLN A 34 -15.94 6.42 -0.75
CA GLN A 34 -15.84 5.02 -0.35
C GLN A 34 -15.04 4.87 0.94
N ALA A 35 -13.91 5.58 1.07
CA ALA A 35 -13.11 5.59 2.29
C ALA A 35 -13.92 6.10 3.50
N ASP A 36 -14.71 7.16 3.32
CA ASP A 36 -15.56 7.72 4.39
C ASP A 36 -16.56 6.68 4.93
N LYS A 37 -17.16 5.85 4.05
CA LYS A 37 -18.04 4.73 4.46
C LYS A 37 -17.32 3.65 5.27
N LEU A 38 -16.02 3.49 5.04
CA LEU A 38 -15.18 2.47 5.67
C LEU A 38 -14.52 2.98 6.95
N LYS A 39 -14.60 4.28 7.26
CA LYS A 39 -14.07 4.84 8.51
C LYS A 39 -14.70 4.15 9.72
N ARG A 40 -13.87 3.81 10.71
CA ARG A 40 -14.29 3.17 11.97
C ARG A 40 -13.78 4.00 13.16
N LYS A 41 -14.16 3.59 14.37
CA LYS A 41 -13.80 4.29 15.61
C LYS A 41 -12.29 4.34 15.86
N SER A 42 -11.56 3.28 15.51
CA SER A 42 -10.10 3.19 15.73
C SER A 42 -9.31 3.15 14.41
N THR A 43 -8.03 3.52 14.48
CA THR A 43 -7.10 3.43 13.33
C THR A 43 -6.98 2.00 12.82
N SER A 44 -6.81 1.01 13.71
CA SER A 44 -6.71 -0.40 13.32
C SER A 44 -7.98 -0.89 12.62
N ALA A 45 -9.16 -0.59 13.17
CA ALA A 45 -10.43 -1.00 12.58
C ALA A 45 -10.67 -0.30 11.22
N THR A 46 -10.23 0.95 11.08
CA THR A 46 -10.30 1.69 9.81
C THR A 46 -9.38 1.07 8.76
N ALA A 47 -8.12 0.80 9.13
CA ALA A 47 -7.16 0.16 8.24
C ALA A 47 -7.63 -1.22 7.79
N GLN A 48 -8.12 -2.05 8.72
CA GLN A 48 -8.67 -3.36 8.38
C GLN A 48 -9.90 -3.26 7.48
N ALA A 49 -10.84 -2.35 7.75
CA ALA A 49 -12.03 -2.17 6.92
C ALA A 49 -11.70 -1.71 5.49
N VAL A 50 -10.71 -0.82 5.33
CA VAL A 50 -10.22 -0.39 4.01
C VAL A 50 -9.56 -1.55 3.29
N SER A 51 -8.58 -2.20 3.91
CA SER A 51 -7.80 -3.26 3.26
C SER A 51 -8.66 -4.48 2.94
N SER A 52 -9.61 -4.85 3.80
CA SER A 52 -10.52 -5.97 3.55
C SER A 52 -11.56 -5.68 2.48
N TRP A 53 -12.03 -4.43 2.40
CA TRP A 53 -12.89 -4.02 1.31
C TRP A 53 -12.15 -4.11 -0.02
N ILE A 54 -10.90 -3.63 -0.10
CA ILE A 54 -10.08 -3.73 -1.32
C ILE A 54 -9.88 -5.20 -1.71
N ASN A 55 -9.46 -6.05 -0.76
CA ASN A 55 -9.23 -7.48 -0.99
C ASN A 55 -10.48 -8.20 -1.55
N SER A 56 -11.67 -7.87 -1.03
CA SER A 56 -12.93 -8.51 -1.43
C SER A 56 -13.57 -7.92 -2.68
N HIS A 57 -13.18 -6.70 -3.09
CA HIS A 57 -13.83 -5.99 -4.20
C HIS A 57 -12.92 -5.80 -5.43
N LEU A 58 -11.62 -6.09 -5.32
CA LEU A 58 -10.70 -6.05 -6.46
C LEU A 58 -10.25 -7.46 -6.84
N LYS A 59 -10.30 -7.76 -8.14
CA LYS A 59 -9.70 -8.97 -8.70
C LYS A 59 -8.21 -8.75 -8.92
N TYR A 60 -7.40 -9.77 -8.64
CA TYR A 60 -5.97 -9.71 -8.99
C TYR A 60 -5.78 -9.66 -10.50
N GLY A 61 -4.90 -8.76 -10.97
CA GLY A 61 -4.52 -8.63 -12.38
C GLY A 61 -4.30 -7.18 -12.80
N HIS A 62 -3.62 -6.96 -13.92
CA HIS A 62 -3.30 -5.62 -14.38
C HIS A 62 -4.54 -4.84 -14.85
N PRO A 63 -4.74 -3.58 -14.41
CA PRO A 63 -5.73 -2.70 -14.99
C PRO A 63 -5.37 -2.35 -16.44
N ARG A 64 -6.39 -2.13 -17.28
CA ARG A 64 -6.19 -1.70 -18.67
C ARG A 64 -5.69 -0.26 -18.73
N GLY A 65 -4.66 -0.03 -19.56
CA GLY A 65 -4.12 1.28 -19.89
C GLY A 65 -3.17 1.89 -18.85
N GLY A 66 -2.70 1.12 -17.86
CA GLY A 66 -1.78 1.58 -16.81
C GLY A 66 -2.30 1.32 -15.40
N GLY A 67 -1.43 1.44 -14.40
CA GLY A 67 -1.75 1.22 -12.99
C GLY A 67 -2.22 2.47 -12.22
N GLY A 68 -2.31 2.33 -10.90
CA GLY A 68 -2.62 3.42 -9.97
C GLY A 68 -3.99 3.29 -9.29
N ALA A 69 -4.14 3.98 -8.16
CA ALA A 69 -5.31 3.90 -7.28
C ALA A 69 -6.65 4.18 -8.01
N ILE A 70 -6.70 5.23 -8.85
CA ILE A 70 -7.91 5.60 -9.60
C ILE A 70 -8.36 4.46 -10.54
N ARG A 71 -7.44 3.91 -11.32
CA ARG A 71 -7.75 2.85 -12.28
C ARG A 71 -8.14 1.56 -11.57
N ALA A 72 -7.41 1.22 -10.51
CA ALA A 72 -7.69 0.03 -9.73
C ALA A 72 -9.10 0.08 -9.11
N PHE A 73 -9.48 1.25 -8.59
CA PHE A 73 -10.81 1.49 -8.06
C PHE A 73 -11.89 1.37 -9.14
N GLN A 74 -11.73 2.05 -10.27
CA GLN A 74 -12.72 2.09 -11.36
C GLN A 74 -12.92 0.71 -12.01
N GLN A 75 -11.84 -0.02 -12.25
CA GLN A 75 -11.89 -1.30 -12.94
C GLN A 75 -12.07 -2.50 -12.01
N ARG A 76 -12.09 -2.28 -10.68
CA ARG A 76 -12.18 -3.34 -9.67
C ARG A 76 -11.12 -4.44 -9.87
N ARG A 77 -9.90 -4.01 -10.21
CA ARG A 77 -8.80 -4.89 -10.60
C ARG A 77 -7.46 -4.23 -10.33
N GLY A 78 -6.47 -4.98 -9.85
CA GLY A 78 -5.11 -4.48 -9.63
C GLY A 78 -4.17 -5.57 -9.15
N VAL A 79 -2.88 -5.43 -9.41
CA VAL A 79 -1.84 -6.25 -8.77
C VAL A 79 -1.44 -5.66 -7.41
N CYS A 80 -0.45 -6.24 -6.72
CA CYS A 80 -0.06 -5.83 -5.36
C CYS A 80 0.25 -4.33 -5.22
N THR A 81 0.91 -3.73 -6.22
CA THR A 81 1.20 -2.29 -6.28
C THR A 81 -0.08 -1.46 -6.37
N ASP A 82 -0.96 -1.77 -7.32
CA ASP A 82 -2.22 -1.06 -7.56
C ASP A 82 -3.15 -1.09 -6.33
N GLN A 83 -3.28 -2.26 -5.71
CA GLN A 83 -4.09 -2.44 -4.51
C GLN A 83 -3.50 -1.66 -3.34
N SER A 84 -2.17 -1.69 -3.18
CA SER A 84 -1.49 -0.91 -2.14
C SER A 84 -1.57 0.60 -2.38
N TYR A 85 -1.51 1.06 -3.63
CA TYR A 85 -1.73 2.47 -3.96
C TYR A 85 -3.15 2.91 -3.60
N LEU A 86 -4.16 2.08 -3.89
CA LEU A 86 -5.54 2.37 -3.50
C LEU A 86 -5.71 2.42 -1.98
N THR A 87 -5.06 1.51 -1.24
CA THR A 87 -5.04 1.52 0.23
C THR A 87 -4.43 2.81 0.76
N VAL A 88 -3.28 3.24 0.22
CA VAL A 88 -2.65 4.52 0.58
C VAL A 88 -3.58 5.70 0.29
N ALA A 89 -4.20 5.74 -0.89
CA ALA A 89 -5.10 6.83 -1.29
C ALA A 89 -6.29 6.98 -0.32
N MET A 90 -6.93 5.85 0.02
CA MET A 90 -8.06 5.84 0.96
C MET A 90 -7.65 6.22 2.38
N LEU A 91 -6.57 5.64 2.90
CA LEU A 91 -6.12 5.91 4.28
C LEU A 91 -5.59 7.33 4.46
N SER A 92 -4.87 7.86 3.47
CA SER A 92 -4.37 9.24 3.50
C SER A 92 -5.49 10.27 3.42
N HIS A 93 -6.57 9.99 2.67
CA HIS A 93 -7.79 10.80 2.71
C HIS A 93 -8.37 10.87 4.13
N LEU A 94 -8.41 9.72 4.81
CA LEU A 94 -8.92 9.59 6.18
C LEU A 94 -7.96 10.09 7.27
N LYS A 95 -6.82 10.69 6.91
CA LYS A 95 -5.77 11.15 7.84
C LYS A 95 -5.20 10.01 8.70
N VAL A 96 -5.12 8.82 8.10
CA VAL A 96 -4.47 7.66 8.70
C VAL A 96 -3.06 7.57 8.14
N LYS A 97 -2.09 7.73 9.05
CA LYS A 97 -0.67 7.63 8.76
C LYS A 97 -0.31 6.24 8.22
N VAL A 98 0.09 6.20 6.95
CA VAL A 98 0.33 4.98 6.17
C VAL A 98 1.63 5.11 5.38
N ARG A 99 2.34 4.00 5.18
CA ARG A 99 3.52 3.93 4.33
C ARG A 99 3.44 2.76 3.37
N LEU A 100 4.07 2.91 2.21
CA LEU A 100 4.18 1.87 1.20
C LEU A 100 5.50 1.14 1.39
N VAL A 101 5.48 -0.18 1.34
CA VAL A 101 6.64 -1.04 1.60
C VAL A 101 6.77 -2.10 0.50
N SER A 102 8.01 -2.43 0.12
CA SER A 102 8.33 -3.51 -0.83
C SER A 102 9.31 -4.51 -0.22
N SER A 103 9.22 -5.77 -0.63
CA SER A 103 10.15 -6.84 -0.21
C SER A 103 11.55 -6.69 -0.82
N ARG A 104 11.68 -5.92 -1.90
CA ARG A 104 12.97 -5.63 -2.55
C ARG A 104 13.10 -4.15 -2.93
N PRO A 105 14.33 -3.63 -3.10
CA PRO A 105 14.53 -2.30 -3.65
C PRO A 105 13.99 -2.27 -5.08
N LEU A 106 13.48 -1.10 -5.50
CA LEU A 106 13.15 -0.85 -6.91
C LEU A 106 14.40 -1.08 -7.76
N SER A 107 14.36 -2.09 -8.61
CA SER A 107 15.41 -2.39 -9.59
C SER A 107 14.77 -2.45 -10.98
N HIS A 108 15.28 -1.65 -11.92
CA HIS A 108 14.76 -1.55 -13.29
C HIS A 108 13.25 -1.27 -13.40
N GLY A 109 12.66 -0.57 -12.42
CA GLY A 109 11.23 -0.23 -12.40
C GLY A 109 10.30 -1.38 -11.98
N LEU A 110 10.85 -2.54 -11.62
CA LEU A 110 10.07 -3.64 -11.05
C LEU A 110 10.12 -3.56 -9.53
N MET A 111 8.93 -3.60 -8.94
CA MET A 111 8.74 -3.87 -7.52
C MET A 111 8.34 -5.34 -7.41
N ASN A 112 8.87 -6.03 -6.40
CA ASN A 112 8.42 -7.35 -6.01
C ASN A 112 7.02 -7.23 -5.36
N HIS A 113 6.74 -8.01 -4.32
CA HIS A 113 5.57 -7.79 -3.51
C HIS A 113 5.58 -6.42 -2.81
N VAL A 114 4.45 -5.72 -2.90
CA VAL A 114 4.23 -4.39 -2.32
C VAL A 114 3.00 -4.43 -1.45
N TRP A 115 3.12 -3.86 -0.25
CA TRP A 115 2.04 -3.78 0.74
C TRP A 115 2.05 -2.43 1.44
N THR A 116 1.09 -2.24 2.36
CA THR A 116 1.04 -1.05 3.21
C THR A 116 1.31 -1.37 4.66
N GLU A 117 1.93 -0.44 5.36
CA GLU A 117 2.01 -0.45 6.81
C GLU A 117 1.32 0.79 7.36
N VAL A 118 0.57 0.62 8.44
CA VAL A 118 -0.21 1.68 9.08
C VAL A 118 0.33 1.90 10.49
N TRP A 119 0.55 3.17 10.85
CA TRP A 119 0.92 3.52 12.21
C TRP A 119 -0.29 3.40 13.10
N ILE A 120 -0.24 2.54 14.11
CA ILE A 120 -1.31 2.35 15.08
C ILE A 120 -0.95 3.14 16.35
N PRO A 121 -1.59 4.30 16.61
CA PRO A 121 -1.22 5.16 17.73
C PRO A 121 -1.32 4.46 19.08
N SER A 122 -2.40 3.71 19.31
CA SER A 122 -2.64 2.98 20.58
C SER A 122 -1.61 1.91 20.89
N LYS A 123 -0.85 1.46 19.88
CA LYS A 123 0.19 0.44 20.04
C LYS A 123 1.60 1.01 19.86
N HIS A 124 1.72 2.29 19.50
CA HIS A 124 2.99 2.94 19.12
C HIS A 124 3.85 2.10 18.15
N GLN A 125 3.21 1.48 17.15
CA GLN A 125 3.91 0.62 16.19
C GLN A 125 3.29 0.67 14.79
N TRP A 126 4.12 0.40 13.78
CA TRP A 126 3.68 0.09 12.44
C TRP A 126 3.16 -1.34 12.38
N ARG A 127 1.99 -1.53 11.75
CA ARG A 127 1.38 -2.85 11.53
C ARG A 127 1.14 -3.04 10.04
N VAL A 128 1.32 -4.26 9.58
CA VAL A 128 1.16 -4.62 8.18
C VAL A 128 -0.32 -4.78 7.83
N TYR A 129 -0.70 -4.20 6.70
CA TYR A 129 -1.99 -4.37 6.04
C TYR A 129 -1.74 -4.65 4.55
N ASP A 130 -1.86 -5.90 4.16
CA ASP A 130 -1.73 -6.35 2.78
C ASP A 130 -3.11 -6.71 2.22
N SER A 131 -3.61 -5.81 1.38
CA SER A 131 -4.93 -5.97 0.73
C SER A 131 -4.90 -7.03 -0.38
N THR A 132 -3.72 -7.38 -0.89
CA THR A 132 -3.56 -8.42 -1.92
C THR A 132 -3.80 -9.80 -1.34
N CYS A 133 -3.19 -10.07 -0.19
CA CYS A 133 -3.21 -11.38 0.47
C CYS A 133 -4.25 -11.49 1.58
N GLY A 134 -4.94 -10.40 1.89
CA GLY A 134 -5.98 -10.38 2.92
C GLY A 134 -5.43 -10.48 4.34
N LEU A 135 -4.26 -9.91 4.59
CA LEU A 135 -3.55 -9.98 5.86
C LEU A 135 -3.60 -8.62 6.56
N TYR A 136 -4.13 -8.57 7.78
CA TYR A 136 -4.41 -7.32 8.47
C TYR A 136 -3.88 -7.32 9.90
N ASP A 137 -3.31 -6.19 10.32
CA ASP A 137 -2.74 -5.98 11.67
C ASP A 137 -1.64 -6.99 12.03
N TYR A 138 -0.81 -7.40 11.06
CA TYR A 138 0.33 -8.29 11.31
C TYR A 138 1.51 -7.50 11.90
N SER A 139 2.29 -8.16 12.77
CA SER A 139 3.61 -7.62 13.12
C SER A 139 4.53 -7.81 11.93
N LYS A 140 5.57 -6.98 11.83
CA LYS A 140 6.60 -7.16 10.80
C LYS A 140 7.19 -8.57 10.84
N LYS A 141 7.50 -9.08 12.05
CA LYS A 141 8.09 -10.41 12.23
C LYS A 141 7.17 -11.51 11.71
N ASP A 142 5.90 -11.50 12.11
CA ASP A 142 4.94 -12.54 11.71
C ASP A 142 4.65 -12.48 10.21
N TYR A 143 4.60 -11.26 9.65
CA TYR A 143 4.40 -11.07 8.22
C TYR A 143 5.59 -11.57 7.38
N MET A 144 6.84 -11.43 7.85
CA MET A 144 8.00 -11.99 7.13
C MET A 144 7.95 -13.51 7.08
N VAL A 145 7.53 -14.16 8.17
CA VAL A 145 7.32 -15.61 8.15
C VAL A 145 6.27 -15.97 7.08
N TYR A 146 5.18 -15.22 6.96
CA TYR A 146 4.20 -15.48 5.90
C TYR A 146 4.78 -15.27 4.49
N LEU A 147 5.51 -14.16 4.26
CA LEU A 147 6.12 -13.86 2.96
C LEU A 147 7.10 -14.96 2.52
N ASP A 148 7.99 -15.37 3.42
CA ASP A 148 9.04 -16.37 3.18
C ASP A 148 8.44 -17.72 2.80
N TRP A 149 7.27 -18.07 3.33
CA TRP A 149 6.68 -19.39 3.14
C TRP A 149 5.68 -19.45 1.98
N LEU A 150 4.93 -18.38 1.72
CA LEU A 150 3.72 -18.46 0.89
C LEU A 150 3.72 -17.55 -0.34
N ILE A 151 4.41 -16.41 -0.29
CA ILE A 151 4.32 -15.40 -1.37
C ILE A 151 5.60 -15.41 -2.21
N GLU A 152 6.76 -15.38 -1.55
CA GLU A 152 8.06 -15.32 -2.22
C GLU A 152 9.04 -16.31 -1.57
N PRO A 153 8.78 -17.64 -1.66
CA PRO A 153 9.68 -18.64 -1.11
C PRO A 153 11.06 -18.54 -1.75
N ASN A 154 12.10 -18.73 -0.93
CA ASN A 154 13.52 -18.63 -1.31
C ASN A 154 14.00 -17.23 -1.70
N THR A 155 13.30 -16.18 -1.28
CA THR A 155 13.79 -14.79 -1.38
C THR A 155 14.40 -14.34 -0.06
N ASP A 156 15.53 -13.64 -0.11
CA ASP A 156 16.08 -12.97 1.08
C ASP A 156 15.26 -11.72 1.43
N HIS A 157 14.30 -11.88 2.33
CA HIS A 157 13.44 -10.80 2.84
C HIS A 157 14.07 -10.01 4.01
N LYS A 158 15.37 -10.21 4.29
CA LYS A 158 16.06 -9.50 5.39
C LYS A 158 15.96 -7.97 5.28
N HIS A 159 15.60 -7.43 4.11
CA HIS A 159 15.50 -6.00 3.87
C HIS A 159 14.13 -5.62 3.27
N GLN A 160 13.26 -5.05 4.09
CA GLN A 160 12.09 -4.32 3.61
C GLN A 160 12.47 -2.90 3.25
N HIS A 161 11.86 -2.38 2.19
CA HIS A 161 12.14 -1.03 1.70
C HIS A 161 10.89 -0.16 1.83
N ILE A 162 10.97 0.86 2.70
CA ILE A 162 9.94 1.89 2.79
C ILE A 162 10.09 2.78 1.56
N ILE A 163 9.07 2.82 0.71
CA ILE A 163 9.08 3.60 -0.53
C ILE A 163 8.71 5.06 -0.23
N ALA A 164 7.59 5.26 0.44
CA ALA A 164 7.06 6.57 0.77
C ALA A 164 6.07 6.51 1.94
N LEU A 165 5.81 7.66 2.56
CA LEU A 165 4.97 7.81 3.74
C LEU A 165 3.99 8.98 3.60
N TRP A 166 2.77 8.76 4.06
CA TRP A 166 1.64 9.68 4.06
C TRP A 166 1.00 9.78 5.44
N ASN A 167 0.15 10.81 5.63
CA ASN A 167 -0.45 11.19 6.91
C ASN A 167 -1.96 11.38 6.80
#